data_AF-A0A1G1NYH8-F1
#
_entry.id   AF-A0A1G1NYH8-F1
#
_cell.length_a   1.000
_cell.length_b   1.000
_cell.length_c   1.000
_cell.angle_alpha   90.00
_cell.angle_beta   90.00
_cell.angle_gamma   90.00
#
_symmetry.space_group_name_H-M   'P 1'
#
loop_
_entity.id
_entity.type
_entity.pdbx_description
1 polymer ?
#
loop_
_entity_poly.entity_id
_entity_poly.type
_entity_poly.pdbx_seq_one_letter_code
_entity_poly.pdbx_strand_id
1 'polypeptide(L)'
;MSLLCPKSDRDAVKALVCLILCELLFCGIFWVDFLFDHPFWWVYELFNIDQESNIPTWFSTIQLFLIGLLFLFIGYRTEHTPPPSKLGTKIFGFGFIYLSLDEAAIIHEKLTWVFINNPLVPYFHGRHGVWIVVYGTIAIILLALLAKDLWALGKAYPRLSRIFLLGIVVFLFGSAGMETITFFYLDESDKLVYTVEVIMEEFLEMAGVSVMLYSVLLLSLKKSEDPSPLIPEAIKRRVPFK
;
A
#
# COMPACT_ATOMS: atom_id res chain seq x y z
N MET A 1 9.16 -16.65 -19.49
CA MET A 1 9.08 -16.43 -18.03
C MET A 1 9.87 -15.18 -17.58
N SER A 2 10.05 -14.20 -18.46
CA SER A 2 10.75 -12.91 -18.22
C SER A 2 9.79 -11.73 -17.99
N LEU A 3 8.50 -11.99 -17.84
CA LEU A 3 7.43 -10.98 -17.87
C LEU A 3 7.02 -10.45 -16.48
N LEU A 4 7.40 -11.13 -15.39
CA LEU A 4 6.86 -10.84 -14.05
C LEU A 4 7.86 -10.17 -13.09
N CYS A 5 9.11 -10.00 -13.50
CA CYS A 5 10.09 -9.24 -12.73
C CYS A 5 10.51 -8.04 -13.59
N PRO A 6 10.05 -6.82 -13.24
CA PRO A 6 10.44 -5.62 -13.97
C PRO A 6 11.96 -5.53 -14.07
N LYS A 7 12.48 -5.24 -15.26
CA LYS A 7 13.93 -5.05 -15.49
C LYS A 7 14.28 -3.63 -15.91
N SER A 8 13.26 -2.78 -16.07
CA SER A 8 13.39 -1.42 -16.56
C SER A 8 12.27 -0.54 -16.04
N ASP A 9 12.47 0.77 -16.06
CA ASP A 9 11.44 1.77 -15.74
C ASP A 9 10.16 1.58 -16.57
N ARG A 10 10.30 1.17 -17.84
CA ARG A 10 9.17 0.90 -18.73
C ARG A 10 8.35 -0.29 -18.24
N ASP A 11 8.96 -1.30 -17.66
CA ASP A 11 8.25 -2.46 -17.11
C ASP A 11 7.54 -2.09 -15.80
N ALA A 12 8.13 -1.22 -14.97
CA ALA A 12 7.45 -0.69 -13.79
C ALA A 12 6.21 0.13 -14.16
N VAL A 13 6.27 0.94 -15.23
CA VAL A 13 5.10 1.68 -15.73
C VAL A 13 4.02 0.72 -16.26
N LYS A 14 4.40 -0.32 -17.00
CA LYS A 14 3.44 -1.34 -17.46
C LYS A 14 2.77 -2.06 -16.29
N ALA A 15 3.53 -2.37 -15.24
CA ALA A 15 3.00 -2.97 -14.03
C ALA A 15 1.96 -2.05 -13.37
N LEU A 16 2.29 -0.76 -13.19
CA LEU A 16 1.33 0.23 -12.66
C LEU A 16 0.05 0.29 -13.51
N VAL A 17 0.18 0.43 -14.83
CA VAL A 17 -0.99 0.47 -15.74
C VAL A 17 -1.80 -0.81 -15.64
N CYS A 18 -1.16 -1.97 -15.55
CA CYS A 18 -1.84 -3.24 -15.39
C CYS A 18 -2.64 -3.29 -14.07
N LEU A 19 -2.06 -2.83 -12.95
CA LEU A 19 -2.74 -2.80 -11.67
C LEU A 19 -3.97 -1.88 -11.71
N ILE A 20 -3.81 -0.64 -12.20
CA ILE A 20 -4.94 0.30 -12.33
C ILE A 20 -6.05 -0.25 -13.24
N LEU A 21 -5.70 -0.95 -14.33
CA LEU A 21 -6.70 -1.57 -15.20
C LEU A 21 -7.44 -2.72 -14.51
N CYS A 22 -6.77 -3.49 -13.64
CA CYS A 22 -7.44 -4.51 -12.82
C CYS A 22 -8.39 -3.87 -11.80
N GLU A 23 -7.98 -2.78 -11.15
CA GLU A 23 -8.81 -2.03 -10.20
C GLU A 23 -10.07 -1.47 -10.88
N LEU A 24 -9.91 -0.82 -12.03
CA LEU A 24 -11.04 -0.33 -12.84
C LEU A 24 -11.97 -1.47 -13.30
N LEU A 25 -11.43 -2.67 -13.54
CA LEU A 25 -12.23 -3.84 -13.86
C LEU A 25 -13.07 -4.28 -12.65
N PHE A 26 -12.51 -4.30 -11.44
CA PHE A 26 -13.26 -4.63 -10.23
C PHE A 26 -14.38 -3.62 -9.97
N CYS A 27 -14.09 -2.33 -10.03
CA CYS A 27 -15.12 -1.28 -9.92
C CYS A 27 -16.21 -1.44 -10.99
N GLY A 28 -15.83 -1.77 -12.23
CA GLY A 28 -16.77 -2.00 -13.32
C GLY A 28 -17.67 -3.22 -13.10
N ILE A 29 -17.12 -4.33 -12.58
CA ILE A 29 -17.89 -5.53 -12.24
C ILE A 29 -18.88 -5.20 -11.12
N PHE A 30 -18.43 -4.56 -10.04
CA PHE A 30 -19.27 -4.18 -8.92
C PHE A 30 -20.42 -3.23 -9.34
N TRP A 31 -20.11 -2.22 -10.16
CA TRP A 31 -21.12 -1.29 -10.68
C TRP A 31 -22.18 -2.00 -11.53
N VAL A 32 -21.76 -2.92 -12.41
CA VAL A 32 -22.70 -3.70 -13.22
C VAL A 32 -23.54 -4.62 -12.33
N ASP A 33 -22.93 -5.31 -11.36
CA ASP A 33 -23.65 -6.19 -10.44
C ASP A 33 -24.73 -5.44 -9.65
N PHE A 34 -24.41 -4.22 -9.16
CA PHE A 34 -25.37 -3.32 -8.53
C PHE A 34 -26.53 -2.91 -9.46
N LEU A 35 -26.25 -2.50 -10.70
CA LEU A 35 -27.28 -2.05 -11.65
C LEU A 35 -28.32 -3.14 -11.99
N PHE A 36 -27.95 -4.41 -11.83
CA PHE A 36 -28.82 -5.56 -12.10
C PHE A 36 -29.36 -6.22 -10.81
N ASP A 37 -29.24 -5.56 -9.66
CA ASP A 37 -29.72 -6.04 -8.36
C ASP A 37 -29.14 -7.43 -7.99
N HIS A 38 -27.83 -7.58 -8.18
CA HIS A 38 -27.05 -8.77 -7.82
C HIS A 38 -27.60 -10.07 -8.43
N PRO A 39 -27.63 -10.18 -9.77
CA PRO A 39 -28.31 -11.27 -10.47
C PRO A 39 -27.69 -12.65 -10.19
N PHE A 40 -26.43 -12.69 -9.77
CA PHE A 40 -25.69 -13.91 -9.50
C PHE A 40 -24.93 -13.83 -8.17
N TRP A 41 -25.33 -14.66 -7.20
CA TRP A 41 -24.71 -14.69 -5.86
C TRP A 41 -23.18 -14.89 -5.87
N TRP A 42 -22.66 -15.68 -6.80
CA TRP A 42 -21.22 -15.96 -6.88
C TRP A 42 -20.41 -14.78 -7.44
N VAL A 43 -21.02 -13.92 -8.26
CA VAL A 43 -20.36 -12.68 -8.71
C VAL A 43 -20.25 -11.73 -7.54
N TYR A 44 -21.35 -11.55 -6.82
CA TYR A 44 -21.40 -10.76 -5.60
C TYR A 44 -20.37 -11.24 -4.56
N GLU A 45 -20.32 -12.53 -4.21
CA GLU A 45 -19.34 -13.02 -3.23
C GLU A 45 -17.87 -12.89 -3.68
N LEU A 46 -17.57 -13.01 -4.97
CA LEU A 46 -16.18 -13.03 -5.45
C LEU A 46 -15.63 -11.66 -5.85
N PHE A 47 -16.49 -10.71 -6.22
CA PHE A 47 -16.09 -9.42 -6.81
C PHE A 47 -16.74 -8.20 -6.16
N ASN A 48 -17.51 -8.37 -5.09
CA ASN A 48 -17.99 -7.22 -4.33
C ASN A 48 -16.82 -6.54 -3.62
N ILE A 49 -16.45 -5.36 -4.10
CA ILE A 49 -15.35 -4.56 -3.53
C ILE A 49 -15.67 -4.05 -2.11
N ASP A 50 -16.94 -3.94 -1.72
CA ASP A 50 -17.41 -3.59 -0.37
C ASP A 50 -17.25 -4.74 0.64
N GLN A 51 -16.84 -5.92 0.17
CA GLN A 51 -16.67 -7.10 1.01
C GLN A 51 -15.23 -7.49 1.15
N GLU A 52 -14.98 -8.18 2.25
CA GLU A 52 -13.70 -8.78 2.56
C GLU A 52 -13.63 -10.25 2.14
N SER A 53 -12.40 -10.78 2.08
CA SER A 53 -12.11 -12.20 1.78
C SER A 53 -12.50 -12.66 0.37
N ASN A 54 -12.35 -11.79 -0.62
CA ASN A 54 -12.66 -12.08 -2.03
C ASN A 54 -11.49 -11.76 -2.97
N ILE A 55 -11.75 -11.67 -4.28
CA ILE A 55 -10.70 -11.45 -5.30
C ILE A 55 -10.10 -10.04 -5.19
N PRO A 56 -10.88 -8.94 -5.12
CA PRO A 56 -10.38 -7.61 -4.78
C PRO A 56 -9.51 -7.56 -3.51
N THR A 57 -9.98 -8.08 -2.36
CA THR A 57 -9.20 -8.12 -1.12
C THR A 57 -7.87 -8.86 -1.30
N TRP A 58 -7.89 -10.00 -2.01
CA TRP A 58 -6.68 -10.77 -2.30
C TRP A 58 -5.69 -9.99 -3.18
N PHE A 59 -6.19 -9.20 -4.12
CA PHE A 59 -5.38 -8.33 -4.96
C PHE A 59 -4.67 -7.26 -4.11
N SER A 60 -5.40 -6.52 -3.28
CA SER A 60 -4.86 -5.52 -2.34
C SER A 60 -3.84 -6.13 -1.38
N THR A 61 -4.18 -7.28 -0.81
CA THR A 61 -3.32 -8.09 0.06
C THR A 61 -1.97 -8.36 -0.61
N ILE A 62 -1.96 -8.80 -1.87
CA ILE A 62 -0.73 -9.10 -2.60
C ILE A 62 0.07 -7.84 -2.90
N GLN A 63 -0.58 -6.73 -3.28
CA GLN A 63 0.13 -5.47 -3.55
C GLN A 63 0.90 -5.01 -2.30
N LEU A 64 0.23 -5.00 -1.14
CA LEU A 64 0.83 -4.67 0.16
C LEU A 64 1.98 -5.63 0.51
N PHE A 65 1.78 -6.93 0.31
CA PHE A 65 2.81 -7.94 0.56
C PHE A 65 4.05 -7.70 -0.31
N LEU A 66 3.87 -7.40 -1.59
CA LEU A 66 4.96 -7.13 -2.54
C LEU A 66 5.73 -5.87 -2.15
N ILE A 67 5.05 -4.80 -1.71
CA ILE A 67 5.72 -3.60 -1.17
C ILE A 67 6.62 -4.01 0.01
N GLY A 68 6.07 -4.78 0.95
CA GLY A 68 6.79 -5.26 2.13
C GLY A 68 8.02 -6.08 1.77
N LEU A 69 7.87 -7.07 0.89
CA LEU A 69 8.96 -7.90 0.39
C LEU A 69 10.05 -7.09 -0.32
N LEU A 70 9.68 -6.12 -1.15
CA LEU A 70 10.65 -5.27 -1.85
C LEU A 70 11.45 -4.42 -0.87
N PHE A 71 10.82 -3.85 0.17
CA PHE A 71 11.55 -3.14 1.23
C PHE A 71 12.53 -4.06 1.97
N LEU A 72 12.12 -5.27 2.35
CA LEU A 72 13.01 -6.24 2.98
C LEU A 72 14.17 -6.63 2.07
N PHE A 73 13.91 -6.82 0.78
CA PHE A 73 14.92 -7.15 -0.22
C PHE A 73 15.93 -6.01 -0.42
N ILE A 74 15.45 -4.76 -0.49
CA ILE A 74 16.30 -3.56 -0.51
C ILE A 74 17.21 -3.55 0.73
N GLY A 75 16.64 -3.80 1.92
CA GLY A 75 17.37 -3.84 3.18
C GLY A 75 18.44 -4.93 3.23
N TYR A 76 18.14 -6.13 2.71
CA TYR A 76 19.07 -7.25 2.65
C TYR A 76 20.30 -6.95 1.78
N ARG A 77 20.11 -6.25 0.66
CA ARG A 77 21.21 -5.89 -0.25
C ARG A 77 22.03 -4.67 0.19
N THR A 78 21.57 -3.93 1.20
CA THR A 78 22.16 -2.64 1.59
C THR A 78 23.25 -2.85 2.64
N GLU A 79 24.39 -3.48 2.34
CA GLU A 79 25.46 -3.63 3.34
C GLU A 79 26.18 -2.31 3.67
N HIS A 80 26.27 -1.38 2.72
CA HIS A 80 26.95 -0.07 2.88
C HIS A 80 26.33 1.07 2.06
N THR A 81 25.05 0.99 1.67
CA THR A 81 24.43 1.92 0.71
C THR A 81 23.58 3.04 1.35
N PRO A 82 23.35 4.15 0.61
CA PRO A 82 22.52 5.29 1.02
C PRO A 82 21.08 4.90 1.43
N PRO A 83 20.33 5.84 2.08
CA PRO A 83 18.98 5.64 2.62
C PRO A 83 18.01 4.87 1.70
N PRO A 84 17.02 4.15 2.28
CA PRO A 84 16.75 4.05 3.71
C PRO A 84 17.74 3.13 4.41
N SER A 85 17.94 3.33 5.71
CA SER A 85 18.77 2.47 6.55
C SER A 85 18.26 1.02 6.55
N LYS A 86 19.13 0.05 6.84
CA LYS A 86 18.74 -1.36 7.00
C LYS A 86 17.58 -1.54 7.98
N LEU A 87 17.57 -0.77 9.08
CA LEU A 87 16.50 -0.82 10.06
C LEU A 87 15.21 -0.22 9.50
N GLY A 88 15.29 0.96 8.86
CA GLY A 88 14.14 1.59 8.22
C GLY A 88 13.49 0.71 7.16
N THR A 89 14.28 0.07 6.30
CA THR A 89 13.77 -0.91 5.31
C THR A 89 13.10 -2.12 5.96
N LYS A 90 13.58 -2.57 7.13
CA LYS A 90 12.93 -3.66 7.87
C LYS A 90 11.61 -3.22 8.46
N ILE A 91 11.57 -2.04 9.08
CA ILE A 91 10.35 -1.49 9.67
C ILE A 91 9.29 -1.27 8.59
N PHE A 92 9.63 -0.65 7.45
CA PHE A 92 8.70 -0.54 6.32
C PHE A 92 8.29 -1.92 5.80
N GLY A 93 9.25 -2.81 5.59
CA GLY A 93 8.97 -4.15 5.07
C GLY A 93 7.98 -4.93 5.93
N PHE A 94 8.22 -5.03 7.24
CA PHE A 94 7.32 -5.69 8.16
C PHE A 94 6.01 -4.93 8.38
N GLY A 95 6.02 -3.59 8.33
CA GLY A 95 4.81 -2.78 8.40
C GLY A 95 3.84 -3.07 7.24
N PHE A 96 4.33 -3.11 6.00
CA PHE A 96 3.50 -3.46 4.84
C PHE A 96 3.08 -4.93 4.81
N ILE A 97 3.92 -5.85 5.30
CA ILE A 97 3.49 -7.25 5.51
C ILE A 97 2.39 -7.33 6.56
N TYR A 98 2.44 -6.50 7.62
CA TYR A 98 1.37 -6.43 8.59
C TYR A 98 0.09 -5.85 7.97
N LEU A 99 0.16 -4.79 7.17
CA LEU A 99 -1.01 -4.26 6.46
C LEU A 99 -1.60 -5.31 5.49
N SER A 100 -0.75 -6.07 4.81
CA SER A 100 -1.20 -7.20 3.98
C SER A 100 -1.92 -8.28 4.80
N LEU A 101 -1.42 -8.58 6.00
CA LEU A 101 -2.08 -9.52 6.91
C LEU A 101 -3.41 -8.95 7.43
N ASP A 102 -3.44 -7.65 7.74
CA ASP A 102 -4.62 -6.94 8.20
C ASP A 102 -5.73 -7.01 7.16
N GLU A 103 -5.44 -6.67 5.92
CA GLU A 103 -6.35 -6.79 4.77
C GLU A 103 -6.96 -8.20 4.68
N ALA A 104 -6.11 -9.23 4.65
CA ALA A 104 -6.58 -10.60 4.50
C ALA A 104 -7.35 -11.15 5.72
N ALA A 105 -7.08 -10.63 6.92
CA ALA A 105 -7.62 -11.16 8.17
C ALA A 105 -8.61 -10.21 8.87
N ILE A 106 -8.86 -9.04 8.28
CA ILE A 106 -9.77 -7.99 8.73
C ILE A 106 -9.48 -7.60 10.19
N ILE A 107 -8.20 -7.33 10.50
CA ILE A 107 -7.76 -7.11 11.89
C ILE A 107 -8.25 -5.75 12.40
N HIS A 108 -8.26 -4.73 11.55
CA HIS A 108 -8.68 -3.37 11.91
C HIS A 108 -10.17 -3.33 12.31
N GLU A 109 -11.06 -4.06 11.63
CA GLU A 109 -12.45 -4.18 12.08
C GLU A 109 -12.56 -4.92 13.42
N LYS A 110 -11.80 -6.01 13.60
CA LYS A 110 -11.79 -6.75 14.88
C LYS A 110 -11.32 -5.86 16.02
N LEU A 111 -10.39 -4.94 15.78
CA LEU A 111 -9.97 -3.94 16.75
C LEU A 111 -11.12 -2.98 17.09
N THR A 112 -11.89 -2.53 16.10
CA THR A 112 -13.10 -1.73 16.34
C THR A 112 -14.02 -2.43 17.34
N TRP A 113 -14.28 -3.73 17.16
CA TRP A 113 -15.12 -4.51 18.08
C TRP A 113 -14.56 -4.62 19.51
N VAL A 114 -13.24 -4.71 19.66
CA VAL A 114 -12.58 -4.80 20.96
C VAL A 114 -12.63 -3.46 21.70
N PHE A 115 -12.48 -2.34 20.98
CA PHE A 115 -12.29 -1.02 21.58
C PHE A 115 -13.53 -0.12 21.59
N ILE A 116 -14.63 -0.51 20.94
CA ILE A 116 -15.86 0.29 20.86
C ILE A 116 -16.44 0.72 22.22
N ASN A 117 -16.29 -0.12 23.25
CA ASN A 117 -16.79 0.16 24.59
C ASN A 117 -15.76 0.88 25.48
N ASN A 118 -14.59 1.23 24.95
CA ASN A 118 -13.52 1.87 25.71
C ASN A 118 -13.72 3.40 25.72
N PRO A 119 -13.99 4.03 26.87
CA PRO A 119 -14.22 5.47 26.96
C PRO A 119 -12.98 6.32 26.63
N LEU A 120 -11.80 5.71 26.54
CA LEU A 120 -10.54 6.38 26.22
C LEU A 120 -10.26 6.45 24.71
N VAL A 121 -11.02 5.71 23.89
CA VAL A 121 -10.85 5.72 22.43
C VAL A 121 -11.98 6.55 21.84
N PRO A 122 -11.71 7.75 21.31
CA PRO A 122 -12.73 8.50 20.60
C PRO A 122 -13.11 7.75 19.33
N TYR A 123 -14.40 7.69 19.04
CA TYR A 123 -14.94 7.13 17.81
C TYR A 123 -16.14 7.97 17.33
N PHE A 124 -16.45 7.87 16.05
CA PHE A 124 -17.62 8.53 15.47
C PHE A 124 -18.89 7.77 15.89
N HIS A 125 -20.07 8.42 15.90
CA HIS A 125 -21.31 7.69 16.21
C HIS A 125 -21.46 6.49 15.25
N GLY A 126 -21.94 5.34 15.73
CA GLY A 126 -22.19 4.19 14.83
C GLY A 126 -20.99 3.27 14.55
N ARG A 127 -19.95 3.24 15.42
CA ARG A 127 -18.80 2.30 15.38
C ARG A 127 -17.65 2.68 14.43
N HIS A 128 -17.80 3.74 13.64
CA HIS A 128 -16.77 4.21 12.70
C HIS A 128 -15.57 4.87 13.38
N GLY A 129 -14.38 4.71 12.79
CA GLY A 129 -13.16 5.42 13.17
C GLY A 129 -12.40 4.94 14.42
N VAL A 130 -12.84 3.88 15.11
CA VAL A 130 -12.06 3.30 16.24
C VAL A 130 -10.69 2.83 15.76
N TRP A 131 -10.64 2.11 14.65
CA TRP A 131 -9.41 1.60 14.05
C TRP A 131 -8.53 2.75 13.55
N ILE A 132 -9.10 3.84 13.01
CA ILE A 132 -8.37 5.04 12.55
C ILE A 132 -7.53 5.62 13.69
N VAL A 133 -8.06 5.70 14.91
CA VAL A 133 -7.31 6.24 16.06
C VAL A 133 -6.15 5.32 16.44
N VAL A 134 -6.38 4.00 16.46
CA VAL A 134 -5.35 3.01 16.82
C VAL A 134 -4.23 3.01 15.76
N TYR A 135 -4.59 2.85 14.49
CA TYR A 135 -3.64 2.80 13.37
C TYR A 135 -3.00 4.15 13.13
N GLY A 136 -3.72 5.25 13.28
CA GLY A 136 -3.18 6.61 13.22
C GLY A 136 -2.12 6.85 14.29
N THR A 137 -2.34 6.37 15.52
CA THR A 137 -1.34 6.46 16.60
C THR A 137 -0.08 5.66 16.27
N ILE A 138 -0.25 4.42 15.79
CA ILE A 138 0.87 3.56 15.36
C ILE A 138 1.62 4.24 14.20
N ALA A 139 0.92 4.79 13.21
CA ALA A 139 1.49 5.49 12.07
C ALA A 139 2.31 6.72 12.51
N ILE A 140 1.81 7.52 13.45
CA ILE A 140 2.55 8.68 13.99
C ILE A 140 3.85 8.23 14.68
N ILE A 141 3.80 7.17 15.48
CA ILE A 141 4.98 6.61 16.15
C ILE A 141 6.00 6.12 15.10
N LEU A 142 5.54 5.40 14.07
CA LEU A 142 6.39 4.92 12.99
C LEU A 142 7.00 6.09 12.20
N LEU A 143 6.23 7.13 11.88
CA LEU A 143 6.73 8.34 11.23
C LEU A 143 7.81 9.03 12.06
N ALA A 144 7.62 9.14 13.38
CA ALA A 144 8.62 9.72 14.28
C ALA A 144 9.90 8.88 14.32
N LEU A 145 9.78 7.54 14.42
CA LEU A 145 10.92 6.62 14.41
C LEU A 145 11.68 6.64 13.08
N LEU A 146 10.97 6.80 11.97
CA LEU A 146 11.51 6.77 10.61
C LEU A 146 11.81 8.15 10.03
N ALA A 147 11.60 9.24 10.78
CA ALA A 147 11.73 10.61 10.27
C ALA A 147 13.10 10.88 9.62
N LYS A 148 14.18 10.36 10.22
CA LYS A 148 15.54 10.47 9.67
C LYS A 148 15.69 9.72 8.34
N ASP A 149 15.14 8.51 8.27
CA ASP A 149 15.18 7.69 7.06
C ASP A 149 14.34 8.30 5.93
N LEU A 150 13.13 8.78 6.26
CA LEU A 150 12.24 9.48 5.33
C LEU A 150 12.88 10.76 4.77
N TRP A 151 13.49 11.57 5.64
CA TRP A 151 14.19 12.78 5.24
C TRP A 151 15.39 12.48 4.34
N ALA A 152 16.18 11.48 4.70
CA ALA A 152 17.33 11.05 3.93
C ALA A 152 16.91 10.48 2.56
N LEU A 153 15.84 9.70 2.52
CA LEU A 153 15.25 9.16 1.28
C LEU A 153 14.74 10.30 0.38
N GLY A 154 14.04 11.28 0.94
CA GLY A 154 13.55 12.45 0.21
C GLY A 154 14.66 13.30 -0.41
N LYS A 155 15.84 13.37 0.23
CA LYS A 155 17.02 14.03 -0.35
C LYS A 155 17.70 13.20 -1.44
N ALA A 156 17.83 11.89 -1.24
CA ALA A 156 18.53 11.01 -2.18
C ALA A 156 17.68 10.67 -3.42
N TYR A 157 16.37 10.52 -3.25
CA TYR A 157 15.43 10.09 -4.30
C TYR A 157 14.15 10.94 -4.29
N PRO A 158 14.24 12.27 -4.50
CA PRO A 158 13.11 13.19 -4.33
C PRO A 158 11.90 12.84 -5.19
N ARG A 159 12.12 12.36 -6.43
CA ARG A 159 11.03 11.92 -7.30
C ARG A 159 10.30 10.70 -6.75
N LEU A 160 11.03 9.67 -6.32
CA LEU A 160 10.44 8.42 -5.82
C LEU A 160 9.73 8.65 -4.47
N SER A 161 10.32 9.45 -3.58
CA SER A 161 9.67 9.82 -2.32
C SER A 161 8.36 10.59 -2.53
N ARG A 162 8.27 11.48 -3.53
CA ARG A 162 7.02 12.17 -3.87
C ARG A 162 5.96 11.23 -4.42
N ILE A 163 6.34 10.28 -5.29
CA ILE A 163 5.40 9.28 -5.82
C ILE A 163 4.90 8.39 -4.68
N PHE A 164 5.79 7.92 -3.80
CA PHE A 164 5.41 7.12 -2.65
C PHE A 164 4.49 7.89 -1.70
N LEU A 165 4.81 9.15 -1.40
CA LEU A 165 3.97 10.02 -0.57
C LEU A 165 2.60 10.27 -1.21
N LEU A 166 2.53 10.46 -2.53
CA LEU A 166 1.26 10.57 -3.24
C LEU A 166 0.42 9.30 -3.03
N GLY A 167 1.03 8.11 -3.17
CA GLY A 167 0.35 6.84 -2.91
C GLY A 167 -0.17 6.73 -1.48
N ILE A 168 0.61 7.13 -0.48
CA ILE A 168 0.16 7.20 0.92
C ILE A 168 -1.05 8.13 1.06
N VAL A 169 -0.98 9.33 0.51
CA VAL A 169 -2.06 10.33 0.62
C VAL A 169 -3.34 9.81 -0.03
N VAL A 170 -3.23 9.19 -1.20
CA VAL A 170 -4.37 8.62 -1.92
C VAL A 170 -4.98 7.45 -1.14
N PHE A 171 -4.15 6.53 -0.61
CA PHE A 171 -4.60 5.41 0.22
C PHE A 171 -5.28 5.87 1.53
N LEU A 172 -4.67 6.82 2.25
CA LEU A 172 -5.24 7.35 3.50
C LEU A 172 -6.50 8.17 3.25
N PHE A 173 -6.61 8.80 2.08
CA PHE A 173 -7.81 9.53 1.70
C PHE A 173 -8.94 8.58 1.30
N GLY A 174 -8.65 7.46 0.63
CA GLY A 174 -9.61 6.36 0.45
C GLY A 174 -10.10 5.88 1.80
N SER A 175 -9.26 5.19 2.56
CA SER A 175 -9.62 4.60 3.87
C SER A 175 -10.20 5.57 4.90
N ALA A 176 -9.35 6.33 5.59
CA ALA A 176 -9.81 7.18 6.68
C ALA A 176 -10.58 8.42 6.19
N GLY A 177 -10.29 8.89 4.98
CA GLY A 177 -10.89 10.11 4.42
C GLY A 177 -12.33 9.90 3.94
N MET A 178 -12.59 8.86 3.14
CA MET A 178 -13.93 8.55 2.63
C MET A 178 -14.83 8.09 3.77
N GLU A 179 -14.37 7.21 4.68
CA GLU A 179 -15.13 6.84 5.90
C GLU A 179 -15.58 8.09 6.69
N THR A 180 -14.72 9.11 6.80
CA THR A 180 -15.08 10.37 7.46
C THR A 180 -16.12 11.17 6.66
N ILE A 181 -16.00 11.25 5.34
CA ILE A 181 -16.95 11.95 4.47
C ILE A 181 -18.33 11.28 4.55
N THR A 182 -18.36 9.95 4.46
CA THR A 182 -19.56 9.13 4.51
C THR A 182 -20.29 9.35 5.81
N PHE A 183 -19.58 9.27 6.94
CA PHE A 183 -20.15 9.50 8.26
C PHE A 183 -20.79 10.90 8.43
N PHE A 184 -20.16 11.96 7.93
CA PHE A 184 -20.62 13.34 8.20
C PHE A 184 -21.60 13.89 7.16
N TYR A 185 -21.56 13.40 5.92
CA TYR A 185 -22.20 14.08 4.79
C TYR A 185 -23.08 13.20 3.92
N LEU A 186 -22.97 11.88 4.00
CA LEU A 186 -23.73 10.98 3.13
C LEU A 186 -24.89 10.32 3.87
N ASP A 187 -25.99 10.18 3.16
CA ASP A 187 -27.14 9.41 3.61
C ASP A 187 -26.99 7.97 3.10
N GLU A 188 -26.53 7.08 3.97
CA GLU A 188 -26.34 5.66 3.67
C GLU A 188 -27.66 4.95 3.24
N SER A 189 -28.82 5.58 3.46
CA SER A 189 -30.09 5.02 3.00
C SER A 189 -30.30 5.12 1.49
N ASP A 190 -29.58 6.04 0.81
CA ASP A 190 -29.57 6.11 -0.64
C ASP A 190 -28.53 5.13 -1.20
N LYS A 191 -29.03 4.00 -1.69
CA LYS A 191 -28.21 2.92 -2.26
C LYS A 191 -27.27 3.41 -3.38
N LEU A 192 -27.69 4.36 -4.21
CA LEU A 192 -26.86 4.81 -5.33
C LEU A 192 -25.71 5.68 -4.83
N VAL A 193 -25.98 6.56 -3.86
CA VAL A 193 -24.95 7.40 -3.23
C VAL A 193 -23.93 6.52 -2.51
N TYR A 194 -24.39 5.55 -1.71
CA TYR A 194 -23.54 4.59 -1.03
C TYR A 194 -22.66 3.80 -2.03
N THR A 195 -23.24 3.23 -3.08
CA THR A 195 -22.46 2.45 -4.06
C THR A 195 -21.39 3.28 -4.79
N VAL A 196 -21.69 4.54 -5.13
CA VAL A 196 -20.69 5.43 -5.76
C VAL A 196 -19.56 5.74 -4.79
N GLU A 197 -19.89 5.94 -3.53
CA GLU A 197 -18.91 6.21 -2.50
C GLU A 197 -17.98 5.02 -2.26
N VAL A 198 -18.53 3.81 -2.08
CA VAL A 198 -17.74 2.57 -1.99
C VAL A 198 -16.80 2.40 -3.18
N ILE A 199 -17.28 2.64 -4.42
CA ILE A 199 -16.41 2.58 -5.60
C ILE A 199 -15.25 3.57 -5.49
N MET A 200 -15.49 4.77 -4.96
CA MET A 200 -14.45 5.77 -4.78
C MET A 200 -13.48 5.38 -3.67
N GLU A 201 -13.97 4.95 -2.51
CA GLU A 201 -13.18 4.48 -1.38
C GLU A 201 -12.22 3.36 -1.81
N GLU A 202 -12.77 2.25 -2.27
CA GLU A 202 -12.03 1.05 -2.67
C GLU A 202 -11.04 1.30 -3.81
N PHE A 203 -11.44 2.10 -4.80
CA PHE A 203 -10.54 2.46 -5.89
C PHE A 203 -9.37 3.31 -5.40
N LEU A 204 -9.63 4.30 -4.53
CA LEU A 204 -8.57 5.18 -4.00
C LEU A 204 -7.61 4.39 -3.11
N GLU A 205 -8.11 3.45 -2.31
CA GLU A 205 -7.27 2.57 -1.52
C GLU A 205 -6.31 1.76 -2.39
N MET A 206 -6.86 0.95 -3.30
CA MET A 206 -6.06 0.11 -4.20
C MET A 206 -5.10 0.93 -5.07
N ALA A 207 -5.58 2.04 -5.64
CA ALA A 207 -4.76 2.90 -6.49
C ALA A 207 -3.60 3.54 -5.71
N GLY A 208 -3.84 3.93 -4.46
CA GLY A 208 -2.80 4.42 -3.56
C GLY A 208 -1.70 3.39 -3.34
N VAL A 209 -2.08 2.14 -3.07
CA VAL A 209 -1.14 1.01 -2.93
C VAL A 209 -0.40 0.72 -4.24
N SER A 210 -1.08 0.74 -5.38
CA SER A 210 -0.49 0.62 -6.73
C SER A 210 0.61 1.66 -6.98
N VAL A 211 0.35 2.92 -6.63
CA VAL A 211 1.32 4.02 -6.77
C VAL A 211 2.51 3.83 -5.82
N MET A 212 2.27 3.37 -4.58
CA MET A 212 3.34 3.03 -3.64
C MET A 212 4.22 1.89 -4.18
N LEU A 213 3.61 0.80 -4.67
CA LEU A 213 4.31 -0.33 -5.26
C LEU A 213 5.16 0.07 -6.46
N TYR A 214 4.61 0.91 -7.35
CA TYR A 214 5.36 1.47 -8.48
C TYR A 214 6.62 2.22 -8.01
N SER A 215 6.50 3.07 -6.99
CA SER A 215 7.65 3.80 -6.43
C SER A 215 8.72 2.86 -5.86
N VAL A 216 8.32 1.86 -5.10
CA VAL A 216 9.24 0.91 -4.46
C VAL A 216 9.90 -0.02 -5.48
N LEU A 217 9.19 -0.40 -6.55
CA LEU A 217 9.77 -1.13 -7.69
C LEU A 217 10.87 -0.31 -8.37
N LEU A 218 10.62 0.96 -8.68
CA LEU A 218 11.65 1.85 -9.25
C LEU A 218 12.85 2.03 -8.31
N LEU A 219 12.60 2.16 -7.00
CA LEU A 219 13.67 2.25 -6.01
C LEU A 219 14.53 0.98 -5.98
N SER A 220 13.89 -0.20 -6.05
CA SER A 220 14.57 -1.50 -6.11
C SER A 220 15.42 -1.64 -7.37
N LEU A 221 14.89 -1.26 -8.53
CA LEU A 221 15.62 -1.24 -9.80
C LEU A 221 16.85 -0.35 -9.72
N LYS A 222 16.69 0.89 -9.25
CA LYS A 222 17.79 1.84 -9.11
C LYS A 222 18.88 1.35 -8.16
N LYS A 223 18.50 0.70 -7.04
CA LYS A 223 19.46 0.07 -6.13
C LYS A 223 20.09 -1.22 -6.67
N SER A 224 19.51 -1.84 -7.70
CA SER A 224 20.11 -3.00 -8.38
C SER A 224 21.14 -2.59 -9.45
N GLU A 225 20.98 -1.41 -10.05
CA GLU A 225 21.89 -0.82 -11.03
C GLU A 225 23.11 -0.16 -10.40
N ASP A 226 23.05 0.19 -9.12
CA ASP A 226 24.18 0.67 -8.31
C ASP A 226 24.71 -0.49 -7.43
N PRO A 227 25.40 -1.50 -8.01
CA PRO A 227 26.16 -2.42 -7.20
C PRO A 227 27.27 -1.56 -6.61
N SER A 228 27.23 -1.33 -5.31
CA SER A 228 28.47 -1.12 -4.58
C SER A 228 29.09 -2.49 -4.32
N PRO A 229 29.99 -3.03 -5.16
CA PRO A 229 31.06 -3.83 -4.62
C PRO A 229 32.07 -2.84 -4.06
N LEU A 230 32.28 -2.86 -2.75
CA LEU A 230 33.57 -2.47 -2.19
C LEU A 230 34.61 -3.45 -2.74
N ILE A 231 35.07 -3.24 -3.97
CA ILE A 231 36.47 -3.44 -4.27
C ILE A 231 37.07 -2.06 -4.08
N PRO A 232 37.71 -1.78 -2.92
CA PRO A 232 38.52 -0.59 -2.79
C PRO A 232 39.43 -0.49 -4.01
N GLU A 233 39.51 0.68 -4.64
CA GLU A 233 40.48 1.01 -5.69
C GLU A 233 41.91 0.52 -5.36
N ALA A 234 42.22 0.33 -4.07
CA ALA A 234 43.44 -0.26 -3.56
C ALA A 234 43.71 -1.73 -4.00
N ILE A 235 42.70 -2.51 -4.37
CA ILE A 235 42.87 -3.92 -4.82
C ILE A 235 43.12 -4.01 -6.33
N LYS A 236 42.60 -3.07 -7.14
CA LYS A 236 42.88 -3.00 -8.60
C LYS A 236 44.36 -2.76 -8.91
N ARG A 237 45.11 -2.15 -8.00
CA ARG A 237 46.55 -1.85 -8.19
C ARG A 237 47.49 -2.98 -7.74
N ARG A 238 46.99 -4.09 -7.19
CA ARG A 238 47.82 -5.17 -6.60
C ARG A 238 47.83 -6.49 -7.37
N VAL A 239 47.32 -6.54 -8.60
CA VAL A 239 47.51 -7.72 -9.45
C VAL A 239 48.60 -7.40 -10.47
N PRO A 240 49.88 -7.74 -10.22
CA PRO A 240 50.88 -7.73 -11.27
C PRO A 240 50.50 -8.81 -12.28
N PHE A 241 50.30 -8.43 -13.54
CA PHE A 241 50.35 -9.37 -14.65
C PHE A 241 51.72 -10.05 -14.62
N LYS A 242 51.72 -11.39 -14.56
CA LYS A 242 52.89 -12.20 -14.88
C LYS A 242 53.18 -12.12 -16.38
#